data_AF-A0A358N773-F1
#
_entry.id   AF-A0A358N773-F1
#
_cell.length_a   1.000
_cell.length_b   1.000
_cell.length_c   1.000
_cell.angle_alpha   90.00
_cell.angle_beta   90.00
_cell.angle_gamma   90.00
#
_symmetry.space_group_name_H-M   'P 1'
#
loop_
_entity.id
_entity.type
_entity.pdbx_description
1 polymer ?
#
loop_
_entity_poly.entity_id
_entity_poly.type
_entity_poly.pdbx_seq_one_letter_code
_entity_poly.pdbx_strand_id
1 'polypeptide(L)'
;EVTAAVEQHLENHCPAGVKWNLEADHGAPGMLAATDSRFVHAANAAIKSAFGVLPVLIREGGSIPIVTRFQEVLGCDCLLLGWGLSDDNAHSPNEKFRVADYHRGIRASAMLWDEIGKLN
;
A
#
# COMPACT_ATOMS: atom_id res chain seq x y z
N GLU A 1 -21.35 0.45 5.88
CA GLU A 1 -21.58 -0.62 6.88
C GLU A 1 -20.83 -0.36 8.19
N VAL A 2 -19.50 -0.23 8.19
CA VAL A 2 -18.72 0.01 9.43
C VAL A 2 -19.11 1.30 10.15
N THR A 3 -19.21 2.44 9.45
CA THR A 3 -19.61 3.73 10.07
C THR A 3 -20.97 3.63 10.76
N ALA A 4 -21.96 3.03 10.09
CA ALA A 4 -23.30 2.84 10.66
C ALA A 4 -23.28 1.90 11.88
N ALA A 5 -22.45 0.84 11.84
CA ALA A 5 -22.29 -0.05 13.00
C ALA A 5 -21.64 0.67 14.19
N VAL A 6 -20.67 1.55 13.95
CA VAL A 6 -20.05 2.40 14.98
C VAL A 6 -21.06 3.39 15.54
N GLU A 7 -21.81 4.08 14.69
CA GLU A 7 -22.86 5.02 15.08
C GLU A 7 -23.89 4.33 15.99
N GLN A 8 -24.42 3.18 15.55
CA GLN A 8 -25.38 2.40 16.33
C GLN A 8 -24.79 1.93 17.68
N HIS A 9 -23.51 1.55 17.70
CA HIS A 9 -22.85 1.18 18.94
C HIS A 9 -22.75 2.36 19.90
N LEU A 10 -22.38 3.55 19.41
CA LEU A 10 -22.30 4.77 20.22
C LEU A 10 -23.68 5.22 20.74
N GLU A 11 -24.73 5.10 19.93
CA GLU A 11 -26.11 5.35 20.37
C GLU A 11 -26.51 4.46 21.55
N ASN A 12 -26.26 3.15 21.42
CA ASN A 12 -26.64 2.15 22.43
C ASN A 12 -25.88 2.30 23.76
N HIS A 13 -24.73 2.96 23.76
CA HIS A 13 -23.86 3.10 24.93
C HIS A 13 -23.70 4.56 25.39
N CYS A 14 -24.50 5.49 24.86
CA CYS A 14 -24.41 6.91 25.24
C CYS A 14 -24.81 7.12 26.71
N PRO A 15 -23.89 7.61 27.58
CA PRO A 15 -24.23 7.84 28.99
C PRO A 15 -25.24 8.98 29.16
N ALA A 16 -26.04 8.91 30.22
CA ALA A 16 -26.99 9.98 30.56
C ALA A 16 -26.26 11.32 30.72
N GLY A 17 -26.77 12.37 30.07
CA GLY A 17 -26.21 13.72 30.11
C GLY A 17 -25.11 14.01 29.07
N VAL A 18 -24.66 13.02 28.30
CA VAL A 18 -23.70 13.21 27.20
C VAL A 18 -24.44 13.46 25.88
N LYS A 19 -23.88 14.35 25.05
CA LYS A 19 -24.28 14.56 23.65
C LYS A 19 -23.08 14.33 22.77
N TRP A 20 -23.27 13.72 21.61
CA TRP A 20 -22.22 13.48 20.64
C TRP A 20 -22.76 13.65 19.22
N ASN A 21 -21.85 13.82 18.28
CA ASN A 21 -22.09 13.83 16.84
C ASN A 21 -20.98 13.01 16.18
N LEU A 22 -21.31 12.13 15.24
CA LEU A 22 -20.32 11.37 14.47
C LEU A 22 -20.24 11.97 13.06
N GLU A 23 -19.07 12.49 12.73
CA GLU A 23 -18.75 12.94 11.39
C GLU A 23 -17.89 11.87 10.72
N ALA A 24 -18.44 11.24 9.70
CA ALA A 24 -17.69 10.28 8.91
C ALA A 24 -16.60 11.00 8.12
N ASP A 25 -15.40 10.44 8.12
CA ASP A 25 -14.24 10.99 7.43
C ASP A 25 -13.77 9.99 6.35
N HIS A 26 -12.53 9.50 6.44
CA HIS A 26 -11.96 8.60 5.44
C HIS A 26 -12.57 7.19 5.50
N GLY A 27 -12.85 6.63 4.32
CA GLY A 27 -13.27 5.24 4.15
C GLY A 27 -12.81 4.70 2.80
N ALA A 28 -12.11 3.56 2.82
CA ALA A 28 -11.67 2.88 1.61
C ALA A 28 -11.75 1.36 1.77
N PRO A 29 -12.08 0.61 0.72
CA PRO A 29 -12.00 -0.84 0.76
C PRO A 29 -10.53 -1.30 0.80
N GLY A 30 -10.31 -2.53 1.25
CA GLY A 30 -9.00 -3.17 1.10
C GLY A 30 -8.69 -3.43 -0.37
N MET A 31 -7.42 -3.34 -0.73
CA MET A 31 -6.92 -3.66 -2.06
C MET A 31 -6.32 -5.08 -2.08
N LEU A 32 -6.54 -5.82 -3.16
CA LEU A 32 -5.84 -7.07 -3.46
C LEU A 32 -5.20 -6.95 -4.84
N ALA A 33 -3.91 -7.29 -4.93
CA ALA A 33 -3.17 -7.39 -6.18
C ALA A 33 -3.05 -8.86 -6.60
N ALA A 34 -3.00 -9.13 -7.90
CA ALA A 34 -2.64 -10.44 -8.42
C ALA A 34 -1.16 -10.72 -8.12
N THR A 35 -0.86 -11.92 -7.65
CA THR A 35 0.49 -12.30 -7.19
C THR A 35 1.28 -13.08 -8.24
N ASP A 36 0.64 -13.51 -9.32
CA ASP A 36 1.21 -14.36 -10.37
C ASP A 36 1.23 -13.69 -11.76
N SER A 37 0.99 -12.37 -11.82
CA SER A 37 0.95 -11.66 -13.09
C SER A 37 2.35 -11.52 -13.70
N ARG A 38 2.42 -11.40 -15.03
CA ARG A 38 3.67 -11.12 -15.75
C ARG A 38 4.36 -9.84 -15.24
N PHE A 39 3.59 -8.87 -14.74
CA PHE A 39 4.11 -7.62 -14.18
C PHE A 39 4.74 -7.85 -12.80
N VAL A 40 4.21 -8.76 -11.98
CA VAL A 40 4.85 -9.18 -10.73
C VAL A 40 6.17 -9.89 -11.02
N HIS A 41 6.23 -10.75 -12.03
CA HIS A 41 7.50 -11.39 -12.42
C HIS A 41 8.55 -10.37 -12.88
N ALA A 42 8.15 -9.36 -13.68
CA ALA A 42 9.03 -8.25 -14.07
C ALA A 42 9.51 -7.45 -12.84
N ALA A 43 8.62 -7.15 -11.90
CA ALA A 43 8.98 -6.49 -10.64
C ALA A 43 9.97 -7.31 -9.80
N ASN A 44 9.77 -8.62 -9.69
CA ASN A 44 10.68 -9.51 -8.97
C ASN A 44 12.08 -9.51 -9.59
N ALA A 45 12.18 -9.54 -10.92
CA ALA A 45 13.45 -9.48 -11.63
C ALA A 45 14.16 -8.12 -11.41
N ALA A 46 13.43 -7.02 -11.53
CA ALA A 46 13.95 -5.66 -11.31
C ALA A 46 14.41 -5.42 -9.87
N ILE A 47 13.66 -5.91 -8.87
CA ILE A 47 14.05 -5.81 -7.47
C ILE A 47 15.28 -6.69 -7.20
N LYS A 48 15.32 -7.92 -7.70
CA LYS A 48 16.46 -8.83 -7.52
C LYS A 48 17.75 -8.27 -8.11
N SER A 49 17.69 -7.60 -9.26
CA SER A 49 18.90 -7.00 -9.87
C SER A 49 19.47 -5.86 -9.01
N ALA A 50 18.63 -5.10 -8.32
CA ALA A 50 19.05 -3.97 -7.49
C ALA A 50 19.40 -4.35 -6.04
N PHE A 51 18.72 -5.35 -5.47
CA PHE A 51 18.86 -5.78 -4.07
C PHE A 51 19.64 -7.08 -3.89
N GLY A 52 19.89 -7.83 -4.96
CA GLY A 52 20.65 -9.08 -4.97
C GLY A 52 19.86 -10.33 -4.57
N VAL A 53 18.61 -10.18 -4.12
CA VAL A 53 17.74 -11.25 -3.64
C VAL A 53 16.31 -11.06 -4.15
N LEU A 54 15.55 -12.15 -4.27
CA LEU A 54 14.13 -12.05 -4.62
C LEU A 54 13.36 -11.33 -3.51
N PRO A 55 12.42 -10.43 -3.86
CA PRO A 55 11.51 -9.86 -2.86
C PRO A 55 10.54 -10.92 -2.34
N VAL A 56 9.97 -10.63 -1.17
CA VAL A 56 8.83 -11.36 -0.62
C VAL A 56 7.54 -10.61 -0.96
N LEU A 57 6.49 -11.35 -1.29
CA LEU A 57 5.16 -10.76 -1.48
C LEU A 57 4.48 -10.68 -0.11
N ILE A 58 4.07 -9.47 0.27
CA ILE A 58 3.46 -9.18 1.57
C ILE A 58 2.15 -8.44 1.40
N ARG A 59 1.35 -8.43 2.48
CA ARG A 59 0.24 -7.50 2.65
C ARG A 59 0.65 -6.46 3.68
N GLU A 60 0.11 -5.26 3.55
CA GLU A 60 0.38 -4.14 4.45
C GLU A 60 -0.89 -3.72 5.20
N GLY A 61 -0.68 -3.18 6.41
CA GLY A 61 -1.77 -2.63 7.25
C GLY A 61 -2.12 -1.18 6.92
N GLY A 62 -1.27 -0.48 6.15
CA GLY A 62 -1.52 0.87 5.68
C GLY A 62 -2.56 0.93 4.55
N SER A 63 -3.09 2.13 4.31
CA SER A 63 -4.11 2.37 3.28
C SER A 63 -3.63 3.36 2.24
N ILE A 64 -3.78 3.01 0.95
CA ILE A 64 -3.55 3.90 -0.19
C ILE A 64 -4.82 3.91 -1.05
N PRO A 65 -5.85 4.70 -0.69
CA PRO A 65 -7.21 4.59 -1.26
C PRO A 65 -7.30 4.73 -2.79
N ILE A 66 -6.39 5.48 -3.41
CA ILE A 66 -6.42 5.70 -4.86
C ILE A 66 -6.14 4.42 -5.67
N VAL A 67 -5.50 3.40 -5.06
CA VAL A 67 -5.07 2.20 -5.77
C VAL A 67 -6.26 1.32 -6.14
N THR A 68 -7.23 1.15 -5.23
CA THR A 68 -8.48 0.45 -5.55
C THR A 68 -9.24 1.17 -6.65
N ARG A 69 -9.20 2.51 -6.63
CA ARG A 69 -9.83 3.32 -7.67
C ARG A 69 -9.18 3.13 -9.05
N PHE A 70 -7.87 2.99 -9.12
CA PHE A 70 -7.20 2.65 -10.38
C PHE A 70 -7.64 1.29 -10.92
N GLN A 71 -7.73 0.26 -10.07
CA GLN A 71 -8.21 -1.06 -10.48
C GLN A 71 -9.64 -1.01 -11.03
N GLU A 72 -10.54 -0.30 -10.36
CA GLU A 72 -11.95 -0.14 -10.78
C GLU A 72 -12.10 0.61 -12.10
N VAL A 73 -11.39 1.73 -12.25
CA VAL A 73 -11.59 2.64 -13.40
C VAL A 73 -10.83 2.19 -14.62
N LEU A 74 -9.60 1.71 -14.44
CA LEU A 74 -8.71 1.36 -15.54
C LEU A 74 -8.78 -0.14 -15.88
N GLY A 75 -9.37 -0.97 -15.01
CA GLY A 75 -9.43 -2.42 -15.21
C GLY A 75 -8.05 -3.08 -15.21
N CYS A 76 -7.05 -2.43 -14.62
CA CYS A 76 -5.67 -2.94 -14.56
C CYS A 76 -5.27 -3.22 -13.12
N ASP A 77 -4.36 -4.17 -12.94
CA ASP A 77 -3.78 -4.42 -11.63
C ASP A 77 -2.70 -3.38 -11.29
N CYS A 78 -2.46 -3.18 -9.99
CA CYS A 78 -1.51 -2.19 -9.49
C CYS A 78 -0.33 -2.88 -8.77
N LEU A 79 0.89 -2.58 -9.22
CA LEU A 79 2.10 -2.97 -8.50
C LEU A 79 2.38 -1.97 -7.37
N LEU A 80 2.53 -2.49 -6.15
CA LEU A 80 2.99 -1.71 -4.99
C LEU A 80 4.40 -2.17 -4.62
N LEU A 81 5.39 -1.30 -4.83
CA LEU A 81 6.79 -1.57 -4.54
C LEU A 81 7.25 -0.67 -3.38
N GLY A 82 7.56 -1.28 -2.24
CA GLY A 82 8.02 -0.58 -1.04
C GLY A 82 9.54 -0.63 -0.89
N TRP A 83 10.15 0.50 -0.55
CA TRP A 83 11.60 0.62 -0.35
C TRP A 83 11.98 0.92 1.11
N GLY A 84 11.00 1.30 1.92
CA GLY A 84 11.20 1.60 3.34
C GLY A 84 11.42 0.34 4.16
N LEU A 85 12.05 0.51 5.32
CA LEU A 85 12.21 -0.52 6.33
C LEU A 85 11.15 -0.41 7.41
N SER A 86 10.94 -1.49 8.16
CA SER A 86 9.96 -1.52 9.26
C SER A 86 10.30 -0.54 10.40
N ASP A 87 11.53 -0.03 10.47
CA ASP A 87 12.01 0.95 11.45
C ASP A 87 12.18 2.37 10.88
N ASP A 88 11.61 2.64 9.71
CA ASP A 88 11.64 3.98 9.09
C ASP A 88 10.67 4.97 9.75
N ASN A 89 9.77 4.50 10.63
CA ASN A 89 8.93 5.34 11.47
C ASN A 89 8.05 6.34 10.69
N ALA A 90 7.45 5.90 9.58
CA ALA A 90 6.50 6.73 8.83
C ALA A 90 5.43 7.32 9.77
N HIS A 91 5.24 8.64 9.71
CA HIS A 91 4.31 9.40 10.56
C HIS A 91 4.69 9.47 12.05
N SER A 92 5.95 9.22 12.40
CA SER A 92 6.43 9.20 13.78
C SER A 92 7.73 10.00 13.92
N PRO A 93 8.08 10.49 15.13
CA PRO A 93 9.35 11.19 15.33
C PRO A 93 10.57 10.37 14.90
N ASN A 94 11.60 11.07 14.41
CA ASN A 94 12.79 10.46 13.84
C ASN A 94 12.48 9.53 12.65
N GLU A 95 11.46 9.87 11.85
CA GLU A 95 11.25 9.29 10.54
C GLU A 95 12.55 9.36 9.74
N LYS A 96 12.93 8.23 9.14
CA LYS A 96 14.18 8.13 8.38
C LYS A 96 13.96 7.30 7.12
N PHE A 97 14.98 7.31 6.28
CA PHE A 97 15.04 6.43 5.13
C PHE A 97 16.48 6.00 4.90
N ARG A 98 16.71 4.70 4.68
CA ARG A 98 18.06 4.18 4.47
C ARG A 98 18.60 4.61 3.11
N VAL A 99 19.67 5.43 3.11
CA VAL A 99 20.30 5.96 1.88
C VAL A 99 20.69 4.86 0.88
N ALA A 100 21.15 3.71 1.38
CA ALA A 100 21.47 2.59 0.51
C ALA A 100 20.22 2.02 -0.21
N ASP A 101 19.06 1.97 0.47
CA ASP A 101 17.78 1.57 -0.13
C ASP A 101 17.23 2.65 -1.07
N TYR A 102 17.56 3.92 -0.85
CA TYR A 102 17.19 5.00 -1.78
C TYR A 102 17.84 4.77 -3.15
N HIS A 103 19.14 4.49 -3.16
CA HIS A 103 19.85 4.17 -4.39
C HIS A 103 19.46 2.81 -5.00
N ARG A 104 19.17 1.79 -4.16
CA ARG A 104 18.64 0.51 -4.67
C ARG A 104 17.26 0.67 -5.28
N GLY A 105 16.37 1.43 -4.65
CA GLY A 105 15.02 1.74 -5.13
C GLY A 105 15.06 2.46 -6.48
N ILE A 106 15.92 3.48 -6.64
CA ILE A 106 16.13 4.13 -7.95
C ILE A 106 16.52 3.12 -9.03
N ARG A 107 17.48 2.23 -8.74
CA ARG A 107 17.89 1.19 -9.70
C ARG A 107 16.76 0.21 -10.00
N ALA A 108 16.04 -0.26 -8.98
CA ALA A 108 14.90 -1.18 -9.15
C ALA A 108 13.79 -0.54 -10.00
N SER A 109 13.46 0.73 -9.74
CA SER A 109 12.47 1.48 -10.52
C SER A 109 12.88 1.68 -11.98
N ALA A 110 14.17 1.93 -12.25
CA ALA A 110 14.66 2.01 -13.63
C ALA A 110 14.56 0.64 -14.34
N MET A 111 15.05 -0.42 -13.69
CA MET A 111 15.03 -1.78 -14.24
C MET A 111 13.62 -2.32 -14.43
N LEU A 112 12.65 -1.87 -13.64
CA LEU A 112 11.25 -2.27 -13.80
C LEU A 112 10.73 -1.94 -15.21
N TRP A 113 11.06 -0.75 -15.74
CA TRP A 113 10.64 -0.35 -17.08
C TRP A 113 11.31 -1.20 -18.16
N ASP A 114 12.59 -1.53 -17.99
CA ASP A 114 13.31 -2.43 -18.90
C ASP A 114 12.71 -3.84 -18.89
N GLU A 115 12.38 -4.38 -17.71
CA GLU A 115 11.75 -5.71 -17.60
C GLU A 115 10.33 -5.72 -18.18
N ILE A 116 9.54 -4.67 -17.95
CA ILE A 116 8.21 -4.53 -18.56
C ILE A 116 8.32 -4.42 -20.08
N GLY A 117 9.31 -3.71 -20.62
CA GLY A 117 9.53 -3.56 -22.06
C GLY A 117 9.81 -4.88 -22.79
N LYS A 118 10.27 -5.91 -22.07
CA LYS A 118 10.51 -7.27 -22.59
C LYS A 118 9.25 -8.15 -22.63
N LEU A 119 8.14 -7.71 -22.05
CA LEU A 119 6.88 -8.47 -22.00
C LEU A 119 6.08 -8.41 -23.32
N ASN A 120 6.63 -7.75 -24.34
CA ASN A 120 6.06 -7.63 -25.68
C ASN A 120 6.34 -8.87 -26.52
#